data_AF-N2AUC1-F1
#
_entry.id   AF-N2AUC1-F1
#
_cell.length_a   1.000
_cell.length_b   1.000
_cell.length_c   1.000
_cell.angle_alpha   90.00
_cell.angle_beta   90.00
_cell.angle_gamma   90.00
#
_symmetry.space_group_name_H-M   'P 1'
#
loop_
_entity.id
_entity.type
_entity.pdbx_description
1 polymer ?
#
loop_
_entity_poly.entity_id
_entity_poly.type
_entity_poly.pdbx_seq_one_letter_code
_entity_poly.pdbx_strand_id
1 'polypeptide(L)'
;MKIGKSKRVLWILLVAFLTLIFKCDGVILADERLNDTVTDTRKTDTPGKWKTRKQRFFYYENNKKVTGLVRIQEKYYYFAPNGIQKTGWQSLNGDYYFFKTANGNKGWMVTSKTVNGIPLDENGKAIVTSDNKMKLETLIQANQIVEKAVRPEMEKSEKLQKCFEYLLRHFQYRGSPEFEYTKEWELDYALGLFEEGHGNCYAFGAAFAFLANAAGYKNCYAVSSGGHGWAEAAGKVYDPTWSLIDKDHNYCGVSMDLSGKEGRPNYKNARKYAVKI
;
A
#
# COMPACT_ATOMS: atom_id res chain seq x y z
N MET A 1 -7.61 58.04 42.06
CA MET A 1 -7.49 56.65 41.58
C MET A 1 -8.91 56.08 41.48
N LYS A 2 -9.55 56.19 40.31
CA LYS A 2 -10.99 55.89 40.13
C LYS A 2 -11.16 54.52 39.46
N ILE A 3 -11.99 53.70 40.09
CA ILE A 3 -12.51 52.42 39.61
C ILE A 3 -13.73 52.71 38.71
N GLY A 4 -13.88 52.00 37.59
CA GLY A 4 -15.07 52.05 36.75
C GLY A 4 -15.35 50.69 36.08
N LYS A 5 -16.47 50.07 36.44
CA LYS A 5 -17.08 48.92 35.75
C LYS A 5 -17.92 49.42 34.56
N SER A 6 -17.88 48.75 33.41
CA SER A 6 -18.96 48.74 32.40
C SER A 6 -18.70 47.65 31.33
N LYS A 7 -19.41 46.51 31.41
CA LYS A 7 -20.48 46.02 30.51
C LYS A 7 -20.08 45.74 29.05
N ARG A 8 -20.19 44.45 28.71
CA ARG A 8 -20.07 43.84 27.37
C ARG A 8 -21.18 44.35 26.44
N VAL A 9 -20.84 44.63 25.19
CA VAL A 9 -21.78 44.79 24.06
C VAL A 9 -21.26 43.95 22.89
N LEU A 10 -22.15 43.08 22.42
CA LEU A 10 -22.03 42.14 21.31
C LEU A 10 -22.16 42.91 19.99
N TRP A 11 -21.21 42.74 19.07
CA TRP A 11 -21.30 43.27 17.71
C TRP A 11 -21.48 42.13 16.71
N ILE A 12 -22.65 42.08 16.09
CA ILE A 12 -22.98 41.25 14.94
C ILE A 12 -22.53 42.02 13.69
N LEU A 13 -21.61 41.46 12.91
CA LEU A 13 -21.23 42.00 11.60
C LEU A 13 -21.91 41.19 10.50
N LEU A 14 -22.84 41.83 9.81
CA LEU A 14 -23.39 41.43 8.52
C LEU A 14 -22.29 41.50 7.45
N VAL A 15 -22.12 40.44 6.66
CA VAL A 15 -21.36 40.49 5.40
C VAL A 15 -22.34 40.37 4.24
N ALA A 16 -22.46 41.46 3.46
CA ALA A 16 -23.26 41.53 2.26
C ALA A 16 -22.53 40.85 1.09
N PHE A 17 -23.19 39.90 0.43
CA PHE A 17 -22.75 39.30 -0.83
C PHE A 17 -23.17 40.20 -2.00
N LEU A 18 -22.19 40.71 -2.74
CA LEU A 18 -22.40 41.46 -3.97
C LEU A 18 -22.59 40.47 -5.14
N THR A 19 -23.78 40.43 -5.71
CA THR A 19 -24.09 39.65 -6.92
C THR A 19 -23.67 40.41 -8.16
N LEU A 20 -22.87 39.78 -9.03
CA LEU A 20 -22.62 40.24 -10.39
C LEU A 20 -23.38 39.33 -11.35
N ILE A 21 -24.36 39.90 -12.07
CA ILE A 21 -25.17 39.22 -13.08
C ILE A 21 -24.59 39.56 -14.45
N PHE A 22 -24.21 38.55 -15.23
CA PHE A 22 -24.20 38.63 -16.69
C PHE A 22 -25.14 37.56 -17.23
N LYS A 23 -26.08 37.99 -18.06
CA LYS A 23 -27.15 37.20 -18.67
C LYS A 23 -26.81 37.00 -20.14
N CYS A 24 -26.91 35.78 -20.66
CA CYS A 24 -27.06 35.53 -22.08
C CYS A 24 -27.90 34.27 -22.29
N ASP A 25 -28.71 34.33 -23.34
CA ASP A 25 -30.00 33.67 -23.52
C ASP A 25 -29.93 32.21 -23.97
N GLY A 26 -31.03 31.47 -23.79
CA GLY A 26 -31.34 30.28 -24.60
C GLY A 26 -31.85 29.08 -23.81
N VAL A 27 -33.15 28.83 -23.93
CA VAL A 27 -33.94 27.73 -23.35
C VAL A 27 -33.59 26.38 -23.98
N ILE A 28 -33.61 25.28 -23.21
CA ILE A 28 -34.36 24.02 -23.44
C ILE A 28 -34.18 23.07 -22.23
N LEU A 29 -35.21 22.24 -22.05
CA LEU A 29 -35.73 21.57 -20.86
C LEU A 29 -35.04 20.25 -20.46
N ALA A 30 -35.24 19.91 -19.19
CA ALA A 30 -35.49 18.60 -18.58
C ALA A 30 -34.50 17.41 -18.78
N ASP A 31 -33.91 17.04 -17.64
CA ASP A 31 -33.83 15.69 -17.04
C ASP A 31 -33.60 14.48 -17.95
N GLU A 32 -32.37 13.95 -17.93
CA GLU A 32 -32.16 12.52 -17.77
C GLU A 32 -31.04 12.24 -16.77
N ARG A 33 -31.40 11.54 -15.70
CA ARG A 33 -30.47 10.88 -14.78
C ARG A 33 -29.67 9.82 -15.55
N LEU A 34 -28.35 9.99 -15.67
CA LEU A 34 -27.44 8.88 -15.99
C LEU A 34 -26.76 8.40 -14.71
N ASN A 35 -27.42 7.42 -14.10
CA ASN A 35 -26.85 6.46 -13.18
C ASN A 35 -25.95 5.51 -14.00
N ASP A 36 -24.73 5.92 -14.33
CA ASP A 36 -23.76 5.00 -14.94
C ASP A 36 -23.01 4.25 -13.85
N THR A 37 -23.59 3.12 -13.44
CA THR A 37 -22.85 2.00 -12.87
C THR A 37 -21.75 1.58 -13.85
N VAL A 38 -20.52 2.02 -13.63
CA VAL A 38 -19.36 1.59 -14.42
C VAL A 38 -18.92 0.21 -13.94
N THR A 39 -19.53 -0.82 -14.52
CA THR A 39 -18.92 -2.14 -14.75
C THR A 39 -18.78 -2.35 -16.26
N ASP A 40 -18.01 -1.47 -16.93
CA ASP A 40 -17.62 -1.62 -18.35
C ASP A 40 -16.65 -2.80 -18.49
N THR A 41 -17.20 -4.02 -18.53
CA THR A 41 -16.48 -5.24 -18.88
C THR A 41 -16.39 -5.35 -20.40
N ARG A 42 -15.47 -4.58 -21.01
CA ARG A 42 -15.20 -4.72 -22.45
C ARG A 42 -14.75 -6.14 -22.77
N LYS A 43 -15.56 -6.85 -23.55
CA LYS A 43 -15.15 -8.02 -24.35
C LYS A 43 -14.68 -7.49 -25.70
N THR A 44 -13.51 -7.90 -26.16
CA THR A 44 -12.90 -7.37 -27.39
C THR A 44 -12.67 -8.48 -28.42
N ASP A 45 -13.18 -8.26 -29.64
CA ASP A 45 -13.21 -9.24 -30.74
C ASP A 45 -11.96 -9.19 -31.65
N THR A 46 -10.90 -8.47 -31.26
CA THR A 46 -9.62 -8.44 -32.01
C THR A 46 -8.47 -8.91 -31.11
N PRO A 47 -7.62 -9.87 -31.55
CA PRO A 47 -6.51 -10.34 -30.73
C PRO A 47 -5.53 -9.21 -30.40
N GLY A 48 -5.50 -8.78 -29.14
CA GLY A 48 -4.53 -7.81 -28.64
C GLY A 48 -3.14 -8.43 -28.44
N LYS A 49 -2.16 -7.58 -28.15
CA LYS A 49 -0.74 -7.96 -28.00
C LYS A 49 -0.16 -7.41 -26.71
N TRP A 50 0.49 -8.30 -25.95
CA TRP A 50 1.30 -7.90 -24.80
C TRP A 50 2.62 -7.27 -25.26
N LYS A 51 3.05 -6.22 -24.57
CA LYS A 51 4.36 -5.59 -24.75
C LYS A 51 5.02 -5.32 -23.40
N THR A 52 6.32 -5.56 -23.34
CA THR A 52 7.16 -5.19 -22.21
C THR A 52 7.98 -3.96 -22.55
N ARG A 53 8.00 -2.95 -21.68
CA ARG A 53 8.86 -1.76 -21.83
C ARG A 53 9.37 -1.32 -20.47
N LYS A 54 10.68 -1.13 -20.33
CA LYS A 54 11.33 -0.71 -19.06
C LYS A 54 10.83 -1.53 -17.86
N GLN A 55 10.87 -2.85 -18.01
CA GLN A 55 10.44 -3.85 -17.02
C GLN A 55 8.97 -3.79 -16.59
N ARG A 56 8.10 -3.24 -17.44
CA ARG A 56 6.66 -3.08 -17.18
C ARG A 56 5.83 -3.66 -18.31
N PHE A 57 4.68 -4.20 -17.95
CA PHE A 57 3.76 -4.83 -18.88
C PHE A 57 2.67 -3.88 -19.35
N PHE A 58 2.35 -4.00 -20.63
CA PHE A 58 1.29 -3.27 -21.32
C PHE A 58 0.53 -4.26 -22.20
N TYR A 59 -0.73 -3.96 -22.48
CA TYR A 59 -1.52 -4.65 -23.48
C TYR A 59 -2.04 -3.66 -24.51
N TYR A 60 -2.03 -4.04 -25.78
CA TYR A 60 -2.42 -3.20 -26.89
C TYR A 60 -3.49 -3.88 -27.73
N GLU A 61 -4.51 -3.12 -28.11
CA GLU A 61 -5.55 -3.52 -29.05
C GLU A 61 -5.66 -2.43 -30.11
N ASN A 62 -5.66 -2.81 -31.40
CA ASN A 62 -5.69 -1.86 -32.51
C ASN A 62 -4.62 -0.76 -32.39
N ASN A 63 -3.41 -1.16 -31.95
CA ASN A 63 -2.26 -0.30 -31.65
C ASN A 63 -2.48 0.77 -30.56
N LYS A 64 -3.61 0.75 -29.83
CA LYS A 64 -3.87 1.60 -28.67
C LYS A 64 -3.60 0.84 -27.37
N LYS A 65 -3.07 1.53 -26.36
CA LYS A 65 -2.87 0.96 -25.03
C LYS A 65 -4.21 0.69 -24.37
N VAL A 66 -4.37 -0.48 -23.77
CA VAL A 66 -5.50 -0.81 -22.92
C VAL A 66 -5.32 -0.18 -21.53
N THR A 67 -6.42 0.28 -20.95
CA THR A 67 -6.52 0.90 -19.62
C THR A 67 -7.77 0.36 -18.91
N GLY A 68 -7.82 0.43 -17.58
CA GLY A 68 -8.95 -0.06 -16.79
C GLY A 68 -8.94 -1.57 -16.57
N LEU A 69 -10.05 -2.09 -16.06
CA LEU A 69 -10.28 -3.51 -15.83
C LEU A 69 -10.75 -4.16 -17.15
N VAL A 70 -9.99 -5.12 -17.68
CA VAL A 70 -10.27 -5.73 -18.99
C VAL A 70 -10.14 -7.24 -18.93
N ARG A 71 -11.04 -7.93 -19.63
CA ARG A 71 -11.03 -9.40 -19.76
C ARG A 71 -10.21 -9.81 -20.99
N ILE A 72 -9.10 -10.50 -20.77
CA ILE A 72 -8.21 -11.02 -21.83
C ILE A 72 -8.08 -12.53 -21.63
N GLN A 73 -8.46 -13.33 -22.63
CA GLN A 73 -8.38 -14.80 -22.56
C GLN A 73 -8.92 -15.35 -21.23
N GLU A 74 -10.17 -14.98 -20.92
CA GLU A 74 -10.92 -15.40 -19.73
C GLU A 74 -10.41 -14.90 -18.37
N LYS A 75 -9.33 -14.14 -18.33
CA LYS A 75 -8.79 -13.55 -17.10
C LYS A 75 -9.00 -12.04 -17.08
N TYR A 76 -9.28 -11.50 -15.90
CA TYR A 76 -9.36 -10.05 -15.70
C TYR A 76 -8.01 -9.46 -15.32
N TYR A 77 -7.63 -8.39 -16.00
CA TYR A 77 -6.40 -7.65 -15.81
C TYR A 77 -6.73 -6.18 -15.55
N TYR A 78 -5.92 -5.52 -14.74
CA TYR A 78 -6.07 -4.08 -14.49
C TYR A 78 -4.88 -3.31 -15.03
N PHE A 79 -5.17 -2.25 -15.78
CA PHE A 79 -4.18 -1.36 -16.36
C PHE A 79 -4.43 0.08 -15.89
N ALA A 80 -3.37 0.74 -15.43
CA ALA A 80 -3.41 2.15 -15.06
C ALA A 80 -3.71 3.04 -16.28
N PRO A 81 -4.08 4.33 -16.08
CA PRO A 81 -4.34 5.26 -17.19
C PRO A 81 -3.19 5.43 -18.19
N ASN A 82 -1.94 5.21 -17.76
CA ASN A 82 -0.76 5.25 -18.63
C ASN A 82 -0.48 3.91 -19.37
N GLY A 83 -1.34 2.91 -19.16
CA GLY A 83 -1.32 1.57 -19.72
C GLY A 83 -0.43 0.55 -18.99
N ILE A 84 0.20 0.93 -17.88
CA ILE A 84 1.01 0.01 -17.07
C ILE A 84 0.08 -0.96 -16.34
N GLN A 85 0.32 -2.26 -16.47
CA GLN A 85 -0.39 -3.28 -15.71
C GLN A 85 -0.18 -3.09 -14.21
N LYS A 86 -1.26 -3.22 -13.45
CA LYS A 86 -1.31 -3.15 -11.99
C LYS A 86 -1.45 -4.54 -11.39
N THR A 87 -0.86 -4.74 -10.21
CA THR A 87 -0.79 -6.03 -9.51
C THR A 87 -0.95 -5.85 -8.00
N GLY A 88 -1.14 -6.93 -7.25
CA GLY A 88 -1.37 -6.88 -5.81
C GLY A 88 -2.75 -6.32 -5.46
N TRP A 89 -2.88 -5.78 -4.25
CA TRP A 89 -4.11 -5.14 -3.78
C TRP A 89 -4.32 -3.77 -4.45
N GLN A 90 -5.50 -3.56 -5.03
CA GLN A 90 -5.86 -2.35 -5.76
C GLN A 90 -7.23 -1.86 -5.30
N SER A 91 -7.38 -0.54 -5.18
CA SER A 91 -8.67 0.11 -4.99
C SER A 91 -9.19 0.62 -6.33
N LEU A 92 -10.41 0.22 -6.69
CA LEU A 92 -11.09 0.58 -7.94
C LEU A 92 -12.49 1.07 -7.56
N ASN A 93 -12.78 2.36 -7.76
CA ASN A 93 -14.10 2.96 -7.56
C ASN A 93 -14.76 2.65 -6.20
N GLY A 94 -13.99 2.61 -5.12
CA GLY A 94 -14.49 2.32 -3.76
C GLY A 94 -14.49 0.84 -3.38
N ASP A 95 -14.20 -0.04 -4.34
CA ASP A 95 -14.07 -1.48 -4.11
C ASP A 95 -12.60 -1.93 -4.19
N TYR A 96 -12.32 -3.12 -3.65
CA TYR A 96 -10.95 -3.63 -3.54
C TYR A 96 -10.80 -4.99 -4.19
N TYR A 97 -9.70 -5.16 -4.92
CA TYR A 97 -9.44 -6.35 -5.71
C TYR A 97 -7.98 -6.78 -5.58
N PHE A 98 -7.72 -8.08 -5.71
CA PHE A 98 -6.36 -8.60 -5.71
C PHE A 98 -5.96 -9.17 -7.07
N PHE A 99 -4.87 -8.64 -7.63
CA PHE A 99 -4.30 -9.09 -8.90
C PHE A 99 -3.02 -9.88 -8.65
N LYS A 100 -3.15 -11.21 -8.57
CA LYS A 100 -2.00 -12.08 -8.29
C LYS A 100 -1.02 -12.10 -9.46
N THR A 101 0.27 -12.01 -9.17
CA THR A 101 1.33 -12.24 -10.17
C THR A 101 1.66 -13.73 -10.27
N ALA A 102 2.05 -14.18 -11.47
CA ALA A 102 2.59 -15.53 -11.68
C ALA A 102 4.09 -15.44 -11.97
N ASN A 103 4.93 -15.57 -10.93
CA ASN A 103 6.39 -15.62 -11.04
C ASN A 103 7.00 -14.49 -11.88
N GLY A 104 6.71 -13.23 -11.56
CA GLY A 104 7.24 -12.06 -12.31
C GLY A 104 6.53 -11.78 -13.64
N ASN A 105 5.56 -12.61 -14.03
CA ASN A 105 4.71 -12.37 -15.20
C ASN A 105 3.45 -11.57 -14.86
N LYS A 106 2.68 -11.29 -15.91
CA LYS A 106 1.37 -10.65 -15.94
C LYS A 106 0.47 -11.17 -14.80
N GLY A 107 -0.11 -10.25 -14.04
CA GLY A 107 -1.02 -10.55 -12.94
C GLY A 107 -2.50 -10.39 -13.31
N TRP A 108 -3.34 -11.28 -12.79
CA TRP A 108 -4.77 -11.30 -13.04
C TRP A 108 -5.57 -11.39 -11.74
N MET A 109 -6.83 -10.95 -11.81
CA MET A 109 -7.74 -10.88 -10.67
C MET A 109 -7.97 -12.27 -10.06
N VAL A 110 -8.00 -12.32 -8.74
CA VAL A 110 -8.41 -13.49 -7.96
C VAL A 110 -9.88 -13.35 -7.58
N THR A 111 -10.63 -14.44 -7.67
CA THR A 111 -12.04 -14.52 -7.26
C THR A 111 -12.25 -15.74 -6.35
N SER A 112 -13.30 -15.70 -5.51
CA SER A 112 -13.76 -16.79 -4.64
C SER A 112 -12.66 -17.42 -3.76
N LYS A 113 -11.72 -16.62 -3.26
CA LYS A 113 -10.58 -17.07 -2.44
C LYS A 113 -10.25 -16.06 -1.36
N THR A 114 -9.57 -16.53 -0.33
CA THR A 114 -8.98 -15.67 0.69
C THR A 114 -7.53 -15.35 0.34
N VAL A 115 -7.19 -14.07 0.36
CA VAL A 115 -5.83 -13.56 0.12
C VAL A 115 -5.42 -12.70 1.33
N ASN A 116 -4.27 -12.97 1.96
CA ASN A 116 -3.82 -12.27 3.18
C ASN A 116 -4.86 -12.24 4.34
N GLY A 117 -5.77 -13.22 4.40
CA GLY A 117 -6.87 -13.21 5.38
C GLY A 117 -8.10 -12.40 4.96
N ILE A 118 -8.09 -11.77 3.78
CA ILE A 118 -9.22 -11.03 3.21
C ILE A 118 -9.97 -11.93 2.22
N PRO A 119 -11.24 -12.28 2.47
CA PRO A 119 -12.06 -13.03 1.53
C PRO A 119 -12.41 -12.21 0.30
N LEU A 120 -12.41 -12.83 -0.88
CA LEU A 120 -12.88 -12.26 -2.14
C LEU A 120 -14.14 -13.01 -2.60
N ASP A 121 -15.15 -12.26 -3.03
CA ASP A 121 -16.39 -12.82 -3.58
C ASP A 121 -16.21 -13.42 -4.99
N GLU A 122 -17.30 -13.90 -5.59
CA GLU A 122 -17.31 -14.48 -6.94
C GLU A 122 -16.90 -13.50 -8.05
N ASN A 123 -17.04 -12.20 -7.81
CA ASN A 123 -16.63 -11.13 -8.71
C ASN A 123 -15.22 -10.62 -8.40
N GLY A 124 -14.56 -11.18 -7.37
CA GLY A 124 -13.21 -10.80 -6.93
C GLY A 124 -13.16 -9.58 -6.02
N LYS A 125 -14.31 -9.03 -5.62
CA LYS A 125 -14.39 -7.91 -4.70
C LYS A 125 -14.10 -8.38 -3.27
N ALA A 126 -13.30 -7.61 -2.55
CA ALA A 126 -12.99 -7.89 -1.16
C ALA A 126 -14.23 -7.76 -0.27
N ILE A 127 -14.45 -8.74 0.60
CA ILE A 127 -15.46 -8.70 1.65
C ILE A 127 -14.83 -7.96 2.85
N VAL A 128 -15.14 -6.67 2.96
CA VAL A 128 -14.58 -5.79 4.01
C VAL A 128 -15.46 -5.85 5.26
N THR A 129 -14.82 -6.11 6.40
CA THR A 129 -15.44 -6.11 7.73
C THR A 129 -14.68 -5.16 8.66
N SER A 130 -15.26 -4.83 9.83
CA SER A 130 -14.54 -4.06 10.86
C SER A 130 -13.17 -4.66 11.18
N ASP A 131 -13.12 -5.98 11.28
CA ASP A 131 -11.96 -6.73 11.76
C ASP A 131 -10.83 -6.79 10.74
N ASN A 132 -11.13 -6.68 9.44
CA ASN A 132 -10.14 -6.82 8.38
C ASN A 132 -9.81 -5.51 7.64
N LYS A 133 -10.55 -4.44 7.94
CA LYS A 133 -10.42 -3.14 7.28
C LYS A 133 -9.01 -2.57 7.41
N MET A 134 -8.47 -2.50 8.63
CA MET A 134 -7.13 -1.97 8.89
C MET A 134 -6.05 -2.78 8.17
N LYS A 135 -6.19 -4.12 8.16
CA LYS A 135 -5.27 -5.00 7.42
C LYS A 135 -5.33 -4.75 5.92
N LEU A 136 -6.53 -4.61 5.35
CA LEU A 136 -6.70 -4.31 3.93
C LEU A 136 -6.10 -2.95 3.56
N GLU A 137 -6.34 -1.91 4.36
CA GLU A 137 -5.77 -0.57 4.18
C GLU A 137 -4.23 -0.63 4.19
N THR A 138 -3.65 -1.32 5.17
CA THR A 138 -2.20 -1.51 5.29
C THR A 138 -1.62 -2.23 4.06
N LEU A 139 -2.28 -3.30 3.59
CA LEU A 139 -1.87 -4.04 2.39
C LEU A 139 -1.92 -3.19 1.11
N ILE A 140 -2.92 -2.31 0.98
CA ILE A 140 -3.04 -1.39 -0.15
C ILE A 140 -1.93 -0.35 -0.13
N GLN A 141 -1.69 0.29 1.02
CA GLN A 141 -0.62 1.28 1.16
C GLN A 141 0.76 0.66 0.89
N ALA A 142 1.01 -0.54 1.42
CA ALA A 142 2.22 -1.30 1.13
C ALA A 142 2.36 -1.58 -0.38
N ASN A 143 1.29 -2.01 -1.05
CA ASN A 143 1.32 -2.26 -2.50
C ASN A 143 1.61 -0.99 -3.31
N GLN A 144 1.04 0.16 -2.93
CA GLN A 144 1.33 1.45 -3.57
C GLN A 144 2.81 1.85 -3.41
N ILE A 145 3.41 1.60 -2.25
CA ILE A 145 4.84 1.84 -2.02
C ILE A 145 5.68 0.91 -2.90
N VAL A 146 5.36 -0.38 -2.94
CA VAL A 146 6.05 -1.36 -3.81
C VAL A 146 6.01 -0.92 -5.27
N GLU A 147 4.85 -0.48 -5.77
CA GLU A 147 4.73 -0.01 -7.16
C GLU A 147 5.58 1.23 -7.48
N LYS A 148 5.87 2.08 -6.49
CA LYS A 148 6.81 3.20 -6.62
C LYS A 148 8.26 2.70 -6.64
N ALA A 149 8.59 1.80 -5.72
CA ALA A 149 9.95 1.31 -5.48
C ALA A 149 10.47 0.34 -6.54
N VAL A 150 9.61 -0.55 -7.07
CA VAL A 150 10.05 -1.72 -7.84
C VAL A 150 9.46 -1.77 -9.25
N ARG A 151 9.93 -2.73 -10.05
CA ARG A 151 9.35 -3.07 -11.36
C ARG A 151 8.83 -4.52 -11.34
N PRO A 152 7.72 -4.82 -12.05
CA PRO A 152 7.15 -6.17 -12.09
C PRO A 152 8.14 -7.28 -12.46
N GLU A 153 9.03 -7.05 -13.42
CA GLU A 153 10.02 -8.05 -13.88
C GLU A 153 11.30 -8.13 -13.02
N MET A 154 11.46 -7.27 -12.00
CA MET A 154 12.62 -7.39 -11.10
C MET A 154 12.62 -8.74 -10.38
N GLU A 155 13.83 -9.25 -10.16
CA GLU A 155 14.04 -10.44 -9.34
C GLU A 155 13.50 -10.24 -7.94
N LYS A 156 13.01 -11.31 -7.31
CA LYS A 156 12.36 -11.20 -6.00
C LYS A 156 13.31 -10.61 -4.94
N SER A 157 14.59 -10.98 -4.96
CA SER A 157 15.58 -10.45 -4.01
C SER A 157 15.86 -8.96 -4.24
N GLU A 158 15.97 -8.55 -5.51
CA GLU A 158 16.12 -7.14 -5.89
C GLU A 158 14.92 -6.30 -5.44
N LYS A 159 13.70 -6.84 -5.56
CA LYS A 159 12.50 -6.18 -5.04
C LYS A 159 12.58 -5.91 -3.55
N LEU A 160 13.03 -6.89 -2.74
CA LEU A 160 13.21 -6.69 -1.29
C LEU A 160 14.24 -5.60 -1.01
N GLN A 161 15.37 -5.62 -1.71
CA GLN A 161 16.38 -4.58 -1.58
C GLN A 161 15.82 -3.19 -1.92
N LYS A 162 15.08 -3.06 -3.03
CA LYS A 162 14.47 -1.78 -3.44
C LYS A 162 13.41 -1.30 -2.46
N CYS A 163 12.60 -2.20 -1.91
CA CYS A 163 11.65 -1.86 -0.85
C CYS A 163 12.37 -1.37 0.41
N PHE A 164 13.49 -2.00 0.77
CA PHE A 164 14.28 -1.66 1.95
C PHE A 164 14.91 -0.28 1.80
N GLU A 165 15.56 -0.02 0.65
CA GLU A 165 16.12 1.27 0.28
C GLU A 165 15.05 2.37 0.25
N TYR A 166 13.86 2.07 -0.29
CA TYR A 166 12.75 3.02 -0.32
C TYR A 166 12.31 3.40 1.10
N LEU A 167 12.15 2.41 1.98
CA LEU A 167 11.74 2.62 3.36
C LEU A 167 12.70 3.58 4.08
N LEU A 168 14.01 3.33 3.98
CA LEU A 168 15.04 4.17 4.61
C LEU A 168 15.13 5.58 4.04
N ARG A 169 14.79 5.77 2.76
CA ARG A 169 14.89 7.06 2.08
C ARG A 169 13.68 7.94 2.32
N HIS A 170 12.50 7.35 2.47
CA HIS A 170 11.23 8.06 2.42
C HIS A 170 10.51 8.18 3.77
N PHE A 171 10.97 7.46 4.79
CA PHE A 171 10.39 7.50 6.12
C PHE A 171 11.44 7.93 7.14
N GLN A 172 11.01 8.73 8.13
CA GLN A 172 11.91 9.24 9.16
C GLN A 172 11.89 8.33 10.39
N TYR A 173 13.07 7.93 10.85
CA TYR A 173 13.16 7.31 12.16
C TYR A 173 12.91 8.34 13.25
N ARG A 174 11.95 8.05 14.13
CA ARG A 174 11.77 8.76 15.40
C ARG A 174 11.81 7.72 16.50
N GLY A 175 12.79 7.87 17.39
CA GLY A 175 12.81 7.11 18.63
C GLY A 175 11.49 7.34 19.38
N SER A 176 10.94 6.27 19.92
CA SER A 176 9.66 6.29 20.64
C SER A 176 9.76 5.25 21.77
N PRO A 177 8.88 5.30 22.78
CA PRO A 177 9.07 4.60 24.05
C PRO A 177 8.91 3.08 23.90
N GLU A 178 8.84 2.38 25.04
CA GLU A 178 8.73 0.93 25.15
C GLU A 178 7.72 0.32 24.17
N PHE A 179 7.96 -0.94 23.80
CA PHE A 179 7.07 -1.66 22.89
C PHE A 179 5.65 -1.77 23.47
N GLU A 180 4.68 -1.17 22.77
CA GLU A 180 3.27 -1.32 23.11
C GLU A 180 2.70 -2.52 22.36
N TYR A 181 2.45 -3.60 23.09
CA TYR A 181 1.85 -4.78 22.50
C TYR A 181 0.33 -4.66 22.45
N THR A 182 -0.22 -4.69 21.24
CA THR A 182 -1.63 -4.96 20.96
C THR A 182 -1.77 -6.28 20.22
N LYS A 183 -3.01 -6.77 20.05
CA LYS A 183 -3.29 -7.98 19.26
C LYS A 183 -2.85 -7.83 17.79
N GLU A 184 -2.83 -6.60 17.29
CA GLU A 184 -2.61 -6.23 15.89
C GLU A 184 -1.49 -5.19 15.78
N TRP A 185 -0.48 -5.30 16.67
CA TRP A 185 0.58 -4.30 16.79
C TRP A 185 1.29 -4.08 15.46
N GLU A 186 1.44 -5.11 14.63
CA GLU A 186 2.06 -4.99 13.32
C GLU A 186 1.25 -4.09 12.38
N LEU A 187 -0.07 -4.04 12.52
CA LEU A 187 -0.93 -3.11 11.79
C LEU A 187 -0.79 -1.70 12.32
N ASP A 188 -0.91 -1.53 13.65
CA ASP A 188 -0.78 -0.22 14.32
C ASP A 188 0.51 0.48 13.92
N TYR A 189 1.63 -0.24 14.01
CA TYR A 189 2.95 0.29 13.72
C TYR A 189 3.22 0.46 12.22
N ALA A 190 2.79 -0.46 11.35
CA ALA A 190 3.01 -0.32 9.91
C ALA A 190 2.15 0.78 9.29
N LEU A 191 0.85 0.82 9.64
CA LEU A 191 -0.08 1.81 9.11
C LEU A 191 0.30 3.21 9.61
N GLY A 192 0.62 3.35 10.90
CA GLY A 192 1.12 4.61 11.46
C GLY A 192 2.35 5.12 10.72
N LEU A 193 3.32 4.25 10.41
CA LEU A 193 4.48 4.66 9.61
C LEU A 193 4.09 5.17 8.23
N PHE A 194 3.20 4.45 7.53
CA PHE A 194 2.79 4.79 6.18
C PHE A 194 2.01 6.11 6.11
N GLU A 195 1.18 6.40 7.11
CA GLU A 195 0.35 7.60 7.17
C GLU A 195 1.10 8.82 7.70
N GLU A 196 1.91 8.65 8.74
CA GLU A 196 2.58 9.78 9.40
C GLU A 196 3.98 10.07 8.82
N GLY A 197 4.50 9.16 7.99
CA GLY A 197 5.82 9.30 7.35
C GLY A 197 7.00 9.10 8.31
N HIS A 198 6.74 8.68 9.55
CA HIS A 198 7.77 8.49 10.56
C HIS A 198 7.38 7.44 11.61
N GLY A 199 8.38 6.85 12.29
CA GLY A 199 8.15 5.84 13.32
C GLY A 199 9.42 5.24 13.90
N ASN A 200 9.27 4.26 14.80
CA ASN A 200 10.37 3.60 15.51
C ASN A 200 10.73 2.22 14.90
N CYS A 201 11.56 1.42 15.57
CA CYS A 201 12.03 0.14 15.04
C CYS A 201 10.90 -0.88 14.81
N TYR A 202 9.87 -0.89 15.66
CA TYR A 202 8.69 -1.74 15.45
C TYR A 202 7.94 -1.35 14.18
N ALA A 203 7.77 -0.04 13.96
CA ALA A 203 7.16 0.54 12.77
C ALA A 203 7.92 0.16 11.49
N PHE A 204 9.23 0.36 11.47
CA PHE A 204 10.06 0.01 10.30
C PHE A 204 10.08 -1.51 10.03
N GLY A 205 10.18 -2.33 11.08
CA GLY A 205 10.10 -3.79 10.96
C GLY A 205 8.75 -4.26 10.42
N ALA A 206 7.65 -3.80 11.01
CA ALA A 206 6.31 -4.15 10.58
C ALA A 206 6.03 -3.70 9.14
N ALA A 207 6.34 -2.44 8.82
CA ALA A 207 6.17 -1.89 7.48
C ALA A 207 6.96 -2.68 6.43
N PHE A 208 8.22 -3.03 6.70
CA PHE A 208 9.00 -3.81 5.75
C PHE A 208 8.41 -5.21 5.53
N ALA A 209 7.85 -5.85 6.55
CA ALA A 209 7.18 -7.14 6.40
C ALA A 209 5.98 -7.06 5.43
N PHE A 210 5.19 -5.98 5.50
CA PHE A 210 4.12 -5.71 4.54
C PHE A 210 4.64 -5.42 3.13
N LEU A 211 5.72 -4.63 3.00
CA LEU A 211 6.36 -4.39 1.70
C LEU A 211 6.91 -5.68 1.08
N ALA A 212 7.50 -6.56 1.89
CA ALA A 212 7.97 -7.87 1.42
C ALA A 212 6.80 -8.75 0.95
N ASN A 213 5.67 -8.72 1.66
CA ASN A 213 4.46 -9.44 1.25
C ASN A 213 3.94 -8.91 -0.11
N ALA A 214 3.79 -7.60 -0.25
CA ALA A 214 3.38 -6.95 -1.49
C ALA A 214 4.37 -7.18 -2.66
N ALA A 215 5.67 -7.34 -2.36
CA ALA A 215 6.70 -7.72 -3.33
C ALA A 215 6.61 -9.19 -3.79
N GLY A 216 5.68 -9.99 -3.22
CA GLY A 216 5.37 -11.35 -3.67
C GLY A 216 5.99 -12.47 -2.81
N TYR A 217 6.33 -12.17 -1.56
CA TYR A 217 6.75 -13.17 -0.58
C TYR A 217 5.57 -13.59 0.31
N LYS A 218 5.49 -14.88 0.63
CA LYS A 218 4.37 -15.45 1.42
C LYS A 218 4.69 -15.65 2.90
N ASN A 219 5.97 -15.82 3.20
CA ASN A 219 6.47 -16.05 4.55
C ASN A 219 7.21 -14.78 4.98
N CYS A 220 6.43 -13.76 5.30
CA CYS A 220 6.88 -12.48 5.81
C CYS A 220 6.42 -12.35 7.25
N TYR A 221 7.29 -11.88 8.13
CA TYR A 221 6.98 -11.71 9.53
C TYR A 221 7.41 -10.33 10.00
N ALA A 222 6.51 -9.64 10.71
CA ALA A 222 6.87 -8.54 11.60
C ALA A 222 7.31 -9.14 12.92
N VAL A 223 8.45 -8.71 13.44
CA VAL A 223 9.04 -9.31 14.65
C VAL A 223 9.50 -8.24 15.62
N SER A 224 9.27 -8.47 16.91
CA SER A 224 9.76 -7.64 18.01
C SER A 224 10.32 -8.51 19.13
N SER A 225 11.40 -8.07 19.76
CA SER A 225 11.91 -8.64 21.01
C SER A 225 11.21 -8.06 22.25
N GLY A 226 10.38 -7.03 22.08
CA GLY A 226 9.91 -6.15 23.14
C GLY A 226 10.83 -4.94 23.40
N GLY A 227 12.06 -4.96 22.88
CA GLY A 227 12.97 -3.80 22.92
C GLY A 227 13.48 -3.37 21.54
N HIS A 228 13.30 -4.20 20.52
CA HIS A 228 13.73 -3.92 19.15
C HIS A 228 12.82 -4.62 18.13
N GLY A 229 12.60 -3.98 16.97
CA GLY A 229 11.74 -4.48 15.89
C GLY A 229 12.48 -4.71 14.58
N TRP A 230 12.15 -5.79 13.87
CA TRP A 230 12.69 -6.15 12.57
C TRP A 230 11.65 -6.91 11.73
N ALA A 231 12.04 -7.28 10.51
CA ALA A 231 11.27 -8.14 9.64
C ALA A 231 12.02 -9.41 9.25
N GLU A 232 11.29 -10.47 8.95
CA GLU A 232 11.84 -11.69 8.36
C GLU A 232 11.13 -11.99 7.05
N ALA A 233 11.89 -12.25 5.99
CA ALA A 233 11.36 -12.68 4.71
C ALA A 233 12.38 -13.59 4.02
N ALA A 234 11.91 -14.60 3.29
CA ALA A 234 12.79 -15.51 2.53
C ALA A 234 13.88 -16.19 3.39
N GLY A 235 13.59 -16.46 4.67
CA GLY A 235 14.55 -17.06 5.61
C GLY A 235 15.67 -16.13 6.08
N LYS A 236 15.55 -14.83 5.81
CA LYS A 236 16.54 -13.80 6.16
C LYS A 236 15.92 -12.71 7.02
N VAL A 237 16.76 -12.01 7.78
CA VAL A 237 16.39 -10.86 8.60
C VAL A 237 16.59 -9.56 7.81
N TYR A 238 15.65 -8.64 7.95
CA TYR A 238 15.71 -7.30 7.40
C TYR A 238 15.50 -6.32 8.54
N ASP A 239 16.52 -5.53 8.82
CA ASP A 239 16.54 -4.59 9.94
C ASP A 239 16.86 -3.16 9.46
N PRO A 240 15.83 -2.40 9.05
CA PRO A 240 16.03 -1.05 8.54
C PRO A 240 16.71 -0.15 9.56
N THR A 241 16.35 -0.28 10.84
CA THR A 241 16.84 0.63 11.88
C THR A 241 18.28 0.38 12.30
N TRP A 242 18.75 -0.87 12.34
CA TRP A 242 20.18 -1.12 12.52
C TRP A 242 21.03 -0.60 11.36
N SER A 243 20.50 -0.61 10.12
CA SER A 243 21.19 0.00 8.97
C SER A 243 21.44 1.51 9.13
N LEU A 244 20.65 2.18 9.98
CA LEU A 244 20.82 3.61 10.24
C LEU A 244 22.02 3.88 11.14
N ILE A 245 22.34 2.95 12.06
CA ILE A 245 23.31 3.16 13.14
C ILE A 245 24.63 2.46 12.83
N ASP A 246 24.58 1.18 12.45
CA ASP A 246 25.77 0.38 12.16
C ASP A 246 26.07 0.40 10.65
N LYS A 247 27.27 0.89 10.30
CA LYS A 247 27.74 1.01 8.92
C LYS A 247 28.70 -0.09 8.49
N ASP A 248 29.13 -0.93 9.43
CA ASP A 248 30.08 -2.01 9.18
C ASP A 248 29.37 -3.26 8.64
N HIS A 249 28.06 -3.36 8.86
CA HIS A 249 27.25 -4.51 8.48
C HIS A 249 26.07 -4.16 7.56
N ASN A 250 25.73 -5.11 6.69
CA ASN A 250 24.53 -5.06 5.87
C ASN A 250 23.36 -5.74 6.60
N TYR A 251 22.30 -4.96 6.86
CA TYR A 251 21.08 -5.42 7.54
C TYR A 251 19.89 -5.66 6.60
N CYS A 252 20.09 -5.54 5.28
CA CYS A 252 19.10 -5.90 4.27
C CYS A 252 19.30 -7.36 3.83
N GLY A 253 18.74 -8.30 4.59
CA GLY A 253 18.79 -9.73 4.28
C GLY A 253 19.94 -10.47 4.98
N VAL A 254 20.09 -10.27 6.28
CA VAL A 254 21.05 -10.96 7.14
C VAL A 254 20.72 -12.45 7.19
N SER A 255 21.74 -13.30 7.05
CA SER A 255 21.59 -14.74 7.31
C SER A 255 21.31 -14.99 8.79
N MET A 256 20.37 -15.89 9.10
CA MET A 256 20.11 -16.32 10.48
C MET A 256 21.36 -16.90 11.17
N ASP A 257 22.33 -17.40 10.41
CA ASP A 257 23.60 -17.92 10.96
C ASP A 257 24.52 -16.82 11.50
N LEU A 258 24.29 -15.56 11.14
CA LEU A 258 25.02 -14.39 11.63
C LEU A 258 24.33 -13.71 12.83
N SER A 259 23.15 -14.20 13.24
CA SER A 259 22.44 -13.71 14.41
C SER A 259 23.31 -13.81 15.67
N GLY A 260 23.51 -12.69 16.37
CA GLY A 260 24.30 -12.63 17.60
C GLY A 260 25.81 -12.78 17.40
N LYS A 261 26.31 -12.64 16.15
CA LYS A 261 27.73 -12.74 15.82
C LYS A 261 28.29 -11.40 15.33
N GLU A 262 29.57 -11.17 15.61
CA GLU A 262 30.32 -9.98 15.15
C GLU A 262 29.64 -8.66 15.58
N GLY A 263 29.00 -8.65 16.77
CA GLY A 263 28.30 -7.48 17.29
C GLY A 263 26.87 -7.27 16.75
N ARG A 264 26.39 -8.11 15.81
CA ARG A 264 25.01 -8.02 15.30
C ARG A 264 23.99 -8.45 16.37
N PRO A 265 22.75 -7.94 16.31
CA PRO A 265 21.68 -8.36 17.21
C PRO A 265 21.41 -9.87 17.17
N ASN A 266 20.98 -10.42 18.31
CA ASN A 266 20.61 -11.83 18.43
C ASN A 266 19.17 -12.10 18.00
N TYR A 267 18.88 -11.91 16.70
CA TYR A 267 17.56 -12.13 16.11
C TYR A 267 16.94 -13.50 16.40
N LYS A 268 17.76 -14.57 16.31
CA LYS A 268 17.31 -15.96 16.47
C LYS A 268 16.70 -16.23 17.84
N ASN A 269 17.32 -15.71 18.90
CA ASN A 269 16.87 -15.96 20.27
C ASN A 269 15.97 -14.84 20.83
N ALA A 270 15.95 -13.66 20.20
CA ALA A 270 15.17 -12.51 20.66
C ALA A 270 13.75 -12.44 20.06
N ARG A 271 13.31 -13.45 19.31
CA ARG A 271 12.03 -13.48 18.57
C ARG A 271 10.80 -13.67 19.48
N LYS A 272 10.47 -12.65 20.30
CA LYS A 272 9.42 -12.73 21.33
C LYS A 272 8.00 -12.56 20.78
N TYR A 273 7.78 -11.52 19.98
CA TYR A 273 6.50 -11.22 19.33
C TYR A 273 6.71 -11.35 17.83
N ALA A 274 5.98 -12.25 17.18
CA ALA A 274 6.14 -12.46 15.74
C ALA A 274 4.79 -12.72 15.09
N VAL A 275 4.47 -11.91 14.09
CA VAL A 275 3.19 -11.98 13.37
C VAL A 275 3.46 -12.23 11.90
N LYS A 276 2.73 -13.19 11.32
CA LYS A 276 2.79 -13.49 9.89
C LYS A 276 1.85 -12.57 9.13
N ILE A 277 2.35 -11.97 8.06
CA ILE A 277 1.58 -11.04 7.21
C ILE A 277 0.71 -11.77 6.17
#